data_AF-A0A7L3PK64-F1
#
_entry.id   AF-A0A7L3PK64-F1
#
_cell.length_a   1.000
_cell.length_b   1.000
_cell.length_c   1.000
_cell.angle_alpha   90.00
_cell.angle_beta   90.00
_cell.angle_gamma   90.00
#
_symmetry.space_group_name_H-M   'P 1'
#
loop_
_entity.id
_entity.type
_entity.pdbx_description
1 polymer ?
#
loop_
_entity_poly.entity_id
_entity_poly.type
_entity_poly.pdbx_seq_one_letter_code
_entity_poly.pdbx_strand_id
1 'polypeptide(L)'
;MITFQQEILNLVKCFRRQWHLFSNSERTTVCGADCMLMALQLSMAEVNKQLHGDFTVSLSDVLETWNYLLHEKLGLSYENMKETENYADVKKAYDAFLARSNMLDLIDIYQKCCSLGLLPEDESIAPVQLLEFISGITNVQENTGSVLSTPSTHVNRQGQEHMKASMLAKKSVCSYLSLLVNSKDDLALAHVLNVPDRGLDREAFTDLKHVSQKRKMSIFLMATSFIRTIELGGRDCASSLYDPLRAHVKGLSNFINFSDKLQEIVGETLNPRIAGGRILSTVKMHLIKGRSNGDPFCQAVEEVVQDLDLKIKNIIDSQQEILTASTTGVSPTR
;
A
#
# COMPACT_ATOMS: atom_id res chain seq x y z
N MET A 1 -30.37 0.53 3.94
CA MET A 1 -29.28 0.05 4.81
C MET A 1 -27.98 0.36 4.11
N ILE A 2 -27.11 1.12 4.76
CA ILE A 2 -25.73 1.31 4.31
C ILE A 2 -25.01 -0.01 4.60
N THR A 3 -24.25 -0.55 3.65
CA THR A 3 -23.44 -1.76 3.90
C THR A 3 -22.29 -1.39 4.84
N PHE A 4 -21.82 -2.31 5.68
CA PHE A 4 -20.71 -2.01 6.61
C PHE A 4 -19.45 -1.52 5.89
N GLN A 5 -19.21 -2.03 4.67
CA GLN A 5 -18.14 -1.53 3.80
C GLN A 5 -18.28 -0.02 3.48
N GLN A 6 -19.50 0.46 3.32
CA GLN A 6 -19.78 1.87 3.07
C GLN A 6 -19.60 2.72 4.34
N GLU A 7 -19.86 2.17 5.53
CA GLU A 7 -19.53 2.83 6.82
C GLU A 7 -18.01 2.99 6.97
N ILE A 8 -17.23 1.94 6.69
CA ILE A 8 -15.76 2.01 6.68
C ILE A 8 -15.26 3.02 5.64
N LEU A 9 -15.87 3.08 4.46
CA LEU A 9 -15.53 4.08 3.45
C LEU A 9 -15.84 5.50 3.94
N ASN A 10 -16.94 5.71 4.65
CA ASN A 10 -17.29 7.00 5.25
C ASN A 10 -16.31 7.40 6.35
N LEU A 11 -15.90 6.46 7.21
CA LEU A 11 -14.84 6.66 8.21
C LEU A 11 -13.55 7.14 7.54
N VAL A 12 -13.08 6.44 6.50
CA VAL A 12 -11.86 6.81 5.78
C VAL A 12 -12.02 8.18 5.09
N LYS A 13 -13.18 8.49 4.49
CA LYS A 13 -13.44 9.81 3.90
C LYS A 13 -13.44 10.91 4.95
N CYS A 14 -14.04 10.69 6.11
CA CYS A 14 -14.03 11.62 7.23
C CYS A 14 -12.59 11.89 7.69
N PHE A 15 -11.83 10.83 7.94
CA PHE A 15 -10.41 10.90 8.28
C PHE A 15 -9.60 11.70 7.24
N ARG A 16 -9.81 11.44 5.94
CA ARG A 16 -9.11 12.15 4.85
C ARG A 16 -9.44 13.65 4.82
N ARG A 17 -10.69 14.03 5.07
CA ARG A 17 -11.11 15.44 5.16
C ARG A 17 -10.45 16.15 6.35
N GLN A 18 -10.31 15.44 7.46
CA GLN A 18 -9.78 15.96 8.72
C GLN A 18 -8.27 15.70 8.90
N TRP A 19 -7.57 15.25 7.85
CA TRP A 19 -6.16 14.86 7.96
C TRP A 19 -5.24 15.96 8.50
N HIS A 20 -5.56 17.21 8.17
CA HIS A 20 -4.84 18.40 8.65
C HIS A 20 -4.83 18.54 10.18
N LEU A 21 -5.77 17.90 10.91
CA LEU A 21 -5.78 17.87 12.38
C LEU A 21 -4.76 16.89 12.96
N PHE A 22 -4.33 15.89 12.18
CA PHE A 22 -3.48 14.80 12.65
C PHE A 22 -2.03 14.91 12.21
N SER A 23 -1.75 15.61 11.11
CA SER A 23 -0.39 15.72 10.59
C SER A 23 -0.23 16.91 9.65
N ASN A 24 0.99 17.44 9.64
CA ASN A 24 1.46 18.40 8.62
C ASN A 24 1.93 17.71 7.33
N SER A 25 2.01 16.37 7.32
CA SER A 25 2.34 15.60 6.11
C SER A 25 1.20 15.75 5.10
N GLU A 26 1.53 15.96 3.82
CA GLU A 26 0.49 16.14 2.80
C GLU A 26 -0.34 14.87 2.55
N ARG A 27 0.25 13.69 2.76
CA ARG A 27 -0.34 12.38 2.38
C ARG A 27 0.05 11.28 3.37
N THR A 28 -0.75 10.23 3.44
CA THR A 28 -0.51 9.00 4.23
C THR A 28 -1.19 7.81 3.54
N THR A 29 -0.60 6.61 3.61
CA THR A 29 -1.24 5.39 3.10
C THR A 29 -2.14 4.80 4.19
N VAL A 30 -3.39 4.50 3.84
CA VAL A 30 -4.32 3.76 4.72
C VAL A 30 -4.20 2.28 4.39
N CYS A 31 -3.81 1.46 5.37
CA CYS A 31 -3.62 0.03 5.20
C CYS A 31 -4.95 -0.70 5.37
N GLY A 32 -5.39 -1.44 4.35
CA GLY A 32 -6.39 -2.49 4.53
C GLY A 32 -5.80 -3.71 5.26
N ALA A 33 -6.65 -4.69 5.60
CA ALA A 33 -6.28 -5.89 6.34
C ALA A 33 -5.06 -6.62 5.74
N ASP A 34 -5.02 -6.81 4.42
CA ASP A 34 -3.88 -7.47 3.75
C ASP A 34 -2.55 -6.73 3.96
N CYS A 35 -2.56 -5.39 3.90
CA CYS A 35 -1.37 -4.58 4.13
C CYS A 35 -0.95 -4.61 5.59
N MET A 36 -1.91 -4.58 6.51
CA MET A 36 -1.66 -4.68 7.95
C MET A 36 -1.02 -6.03 8.30
N LEU A 37 -1.58 -7.14 7.79
CA LEU A 37 -1.04 -8.49 8.00
C LEU A 37 0.37 -8.64 7.41
N MET A 38 0.60 -8.09 6.20
CA MET A 38 1.93 -8.08 5.58
C MET A 38 2.94 -7.28 6.41
N ALA A 39 2.56 -6.10 6.90
CA ALA A 39 3.41 -5.28 7.77
C ALA A 39 3.74 -6.02 9.09
N LEU A 40 2.77 -6.71 9.67
CA LEU A 40 2.98 -7.55 10.86
C LEU A 40 3.97 -8.69 10.57
N GLN A 41 3.76 -9.44 9.49
CA GLN A 41 4.65 -10.54 9.10
C GLN A 41 6.09 -10.06 8.90
N LEU A 42 6.28 -8.91 8.22
CA LEU A 42 7.61 -8.32 8.02
C LEU A 42 8.25 -7.87 9.34
N SER A 43 7.43 -7.36 10.27
CA SER A 43 7.89 -6.93 11.60
C SER A 43 8.32 -8.12 12.46
N MET A 44 7.54 -9.22 12.43
CA MET A 44 7.90 -10.47 13.07
C MET A 44 9.20 -11.05 12.49
N ALA A 45 9.35 -11.04 11.16
CA ALA A 45 10.57 -11.53 10.51
C ALA A 45 11.80 -10.69 10.89
N GLU A 46 11.66 -9.37 11.02
CA GLU A 46 12.73 -8.48 11.46
C GLU A 46 13.14 -8.75 12.91
N VAL A 47 12.16 -8.89 13.82
CA VAL A 47 12.42 -9.25 15.23
C VAL A 47 13.07 -10.63 15.33
N ASN A 48 12.56 -11.62 14.59
CA ASN A 48 13.13 -12.95 14.57
C ASN A 48 14.57 -12.96 14.07
N LYS A 49 14.90 -12.12 13.08
CA LYS A 49 16.28 -11.95 12.60
C LYS A 49 17.20 -11.41 13.68
N GLN A 50 16.72 -10.50 14.52
CA GLN A 50 17.48 -9.91 15.61
C GLN A 50 17.70 -10.88 16.77
N LEU A 51 16.70 -11.71 17.10
CA LEU A 51 16.75 -12.63 18.24
C LEU A 51 17.38 -14.00 17.90
N HIS A 52 17.01 -14.57 16.76
CA HIS A 52 17.34 -15.95 16.37
C HIS A 52 18.30 -16.04 15.17
N GLY A 53 18.58 -14.91 14.51
CA GLY A 53 19.54 -14.86 13.40
C GLY A 53 18.97 -15.24 12.03
N ASP A 54 17.67 -15.51 11.91
CA ASP A 54 16.99 -15.76 10.63
C ASP A 54 15.60 -15.09 10.54
N PHE A 55 15.06 -14.96 9.32
CA PHE A 55 13.78 -14.28 9.06
C PHE A 55 12.56 -15.23 9.12
N THR A 56 12.72 -16.46 9.57
CA THR A 56 11.69 -17.51 9.47
C THR A 56 10.60 -17.28 10.51
N VAL A 57 9.36 -17.16 10.07
CA VAL A 57 8.19 -17.06 10.95
C VAL A 57 7.12 -17.98 10.38
N SER A 58 6.50 -18.80 11.24
CA SER A 58 5.43 -19.70 10.79
C SER A 58 4.13 -18.93 10.56
N LEU A 59 3.29 -19.39 9.63
CA LEU A 59 1.99 -18.76 9.39
C LEU A 59 1.09 -18.81 10.63
N SER A 60 1.15 -19.88 11.42
CA SER A 60 0.39 -19.99 12.66
C SER A 60 0.74 -18.89 13.65
N ASP A 61 2.03 -18.60 13.84
CA ASP A 61 2.47 -17.57 14.79
C ASP A 61 2.06 -16.18 14.31
N VAL A 62 2.10 -15.94 12.99
CA VAL A 62 1.63 -14.69 12.38
C VAL A 62 0.13 -14.51 12.64
N LEU A 63 -0.68 -15.54 12.44
CA LEU A 63 -2.13 -15.46 12.64
C LEU A 63 -2.51 -15.32 14.12
N GLU A 64 -1.80 -15.99 15.02
CA GLU A 64 -1.99 -15.84 16.47
C GLU A 64 -1.64 -14.42 16.93
N THR A 65 -0.49 -13.91 16.49
CA THR A 65 -0.05 -12.53 16.78
C THR A 65 -0.98 -11.49 16.13
N TRP A 66 -1.48 -11.76 14.93
CA TRP A 66 -2.48 -10.93 14.26
C TRP A 66 -3.75 -10.82 15.09
N ASN A 67 -4.29 -11.96 15.53
CA ASN A 67 -5.48 -11.99 16.35
C ASN A 67 -5.26 -11.22 17.67
N TYR A 68 -4.12 -11.43 18.34
CA TYR A 68 -3.76 -10.73 19.57
C TYR A 68 -3.65 -9.21 19.34
N LEU A 69 -2.96 -8.77 18.29
CA LEU A 69 -2.76 -7.36 17.93
C LEU A 69 -4.10 -6.64 17.70
N LEU A 70 -5.02 -7.25 16.95
CA LEU A 70 -6.32 -6.64 16.67
C LEU A 70 -7.14 -6.45 17.96
N HIS A 71 -7.18 -7.46 18.83
CA HIS A 71 -7.90 -7.38 20.11
C HIS A 71 -7.30 -6.33 21.04
N GLU A 72 -5.96 -6.30 21.18
CA GLU A 72 -5.27 -5.32 22.02
C GLU A 72 -5.53 -3.89 21.52
N LYS A 73 -5.32 -3.62 20.22
CA LYS A 73 -5.56 -2.29 19.65
C LYS A 73 -7.04 -1.86 19.75
N LEU A 74 -7.99 -2.78 19.70
CA LEU A 74 -9.42 -2.46 19.83
C LEU A 74 -9.91 -2.40 21.29
N GLY A 75 -9.06 -2.70 22.27
CA GLY A 75 -9.45 -2.75 23.68
C GLY A 75 -10.44 -3.88 23.99
N LEU A 76 -10.41 -4.97 23.23
CA LEU A 76 -11.33 -6.10 23.38
C LEU A 76 -10.71 -7.18 24.27
N SER A 77 -11.48 -7.70 25.22
CA SER A 77 -11.07 -8.88 26.00
C SER A 77 -11.26 -10.16 25.20
N TYR A 78 -10.25 -11.03 25.16
CA TYR A 78 -10.33 -12.35 24.52
C TYR A 78 -10.04 -13.45 25.55
N GLU A 79 -10.95 -14.42 25.72
CA GLU A 79 -10.93 -15.42 26.80
C GLU A 79 -9.70 -16.36 26.77
N ASN A 80 -8.92 -16.37 25.69
CA ASN A 80 -7.68 -17.16 25.54
C ASN A 80 -6.45 -16.30 25.21
N MET A 81 -6.40 -15.03 25.65
CA MET A 81 -5.25 -14.15 25.41
C MET A 81 -3.98 -14.66 26.13
N LYS A 82 -3.21 -15.51 25.46
CA LYS A 82 -1.81 -15.71 25.82
C LYS A 82 -1.00 -14.67 25.06
N GLU A 83 -0.25 -13.85 25.78
CA GLU A 83 0.70 -12.93 25.15
C GLU A 83 1.64 -13.73 24.26
N THR A 84 1.74 -13.33 22.98
CA THR A 84 2.59 -14.02 22.02
C THR A 84 4.05 -13.76 22.33
N GLU A 85 4.92 -14.70 21.95
CA GLU A 85 6.35 -14.59 22.23
C GLU A 85 6.93 -13.31 21.59
N ASN A 86 7.69 -12.54 22.36
CA ASN A 86 8.30 -11.27 21.93
C ASN A 86 7.29 -10.23 21.40
N TYR A 87 6.02 -10.30 21.80
CA TYR A 87 4.96 -9.40 21.32
C TYR A 87 5.32 -7.92 21.44
N ALA A 88 5.90 -7.50 22.56
CA ALA A 88 6.29 -6.10 22.78
C ALA A 88 7.29 -5.59 21.71
N ASP A 89 8.27 -6.41 21.34
CA ASP A 89 9.25 -6.08 20.30
C ASP A 89 8.61 -6.10 18.91
N VAL A 90 7.73 -7.08 18.65
CA VAL A 90 6.97 -7.17 17.39
C VAL A 90 6.06 -5.96 17.20
N LYS A 91 5.30 -5.58 18.23
CA LYS A 91 4.43 -4.40 18.21
C LYS A 91 5.24 -3.12 17.96
N LYS A 92 6.37 -2.98 18.66
CA LYS A 92 7.28 -1.85 18.45
C LYS A 92 7.83 -1.81 17.02
N ALA A 93 8.19 -2.97 16.45
CA ALA A 93 8.67 -3.07 15.07
C ALA A 93 7.56 -2.74 14.06
N TYR A 94 6.33 -3.19 14.30
CA TYR A 94 5.14 -2.88 13.51
C TYR A 94 4.83 -1.38 13.50
N ASP A 95 4.73 -0.78 14.68
CA ASP A 95 4.47 0.66 14.83
C ASP A 95 5.59 1.49 14.14
N ALA A 96 6.85 1.07 14.31
CA ALA A 96 7.99 1.71 13.63
C ALA A 96 7.97 1.52 12.10
N PHE A 97 7.50 0.38 11.60
CA PHE A 97 7.34 0.12 10.18
C PHE A 97 6.28 1.05 9.57
N LEU A 98 5.10 1.15 10.19
CA LEU A 98 4.04 2.04 9.73
C LEU A 98 4.48 3.50 9.74
N ALA A 99 5.11 3.95 10.83
CA ALA A 99 5.58 5.32 10.97
C ALA A 99 6.63 5.69 9.92
N ARG A 100 7.65 4.83 9.70
CA ARG A 100 8.69 5.07 8.69
C ARG A 100 8.10 5.08 7.27
N SER A 101 7.13 4.21 7.02
CA SER A 101 6.47 4.09 5.72
C SER A 101 5.36 5.13 5.48
N ASN A 102 5.11 6.02 6.45
CA ASN A 102 4.02 6.98 6.43
C ASN A 102 2.66 6.31 6.15
N MET A 103 2.42 5.22 6.86
CA MET A 103 1.22 4.40 6.78
C MET A 103 0.45 4.46 8.10
N LEU A 104 -0.85 4.27 8.04
CA LEU A 104 -1.73 4.08 9.19
C LEU A 104 -2.61 2.86 8.94
N ASP A 105 -2.87 2.08 9.98
CA ASP A 105 -3.83 1.01 9.86
C ASP A 105 -5.28 1.47 10.12
N LEU A 106 -6.24 0.60 9.80
CA LEU A 106 -7.66 0.92 9.95
C LEU A 106 -8.05 1.18 11.41
N ILE A 107 -7.37 0.54 12.37
CA ILE A 107 -7.65 0.72 13.79
C ILE A 107 -7.12 2.09 14.26
N ASP A 108 -5.94 2.50 13.81
CA ASP A 108 -5.38 3.83 14.09
C ASP A 108 -6.32 4.94 13.60
N ILE A 109 -6.91 4.75 12.42
CA ILE A 109 -7.87 5.70 11.82
C ILE A 109 -9.13 5.75 12.66
N TYR A 110 -9.69 4.59 13.00
CA TYR A 110 -10.85 4.48 13.86
C TYR A 110 -10.64 5.20 15.19
N GLN A 111 -9.56 4.87 15.91
CA GLN A 111 -9.21 5.48 17.19
C GLN A 111 -9.05 7.00 17.08
N LYS A 112 -8.35 7.48 16.04
CA LYS A 112 -8.18 8.92 15.78
C LYS A 112 -9.51 9.63 15.55
N CYS A 113 -10.39 9.06 14.75
CA CYS A 113 -11.72 9.62 14.50
C CYS A 113 -12.60 9.63 15.76
N CYS A 114 -12.59 8.55 16.55
CA CYS A 114 -13.30 8.48 17.83
C CYS A 114 -12.77 9.51 18.83
N SER A 115 -11.46 9.63 18.97
CA SER A 115 -10.82 10.54 19.94
C SER A 115 -11.16 12.02 19.73
N LEU A 116 -11.48 12.41 18.49
CA LEU A 116 -11.85 13.78 18.12
C LEU A 116 -13.36 13.97 17.94
N GLY A 117 -14.18 12.94 18.24
CA GLY A 117 -15.64 13.02 18.08
C GLY A 117 -16.08 13.32 16.65
N LEU A 118 -15.32 12.82 15.65
CA LEU A 118 -15.56 13.13 14.24
C LEU A 118 -16.64 12.27 13.59
N LEU A 119 -17.10 11.23 14.29
CA LEU A 119 -18.16 10.33 13.85
C LEU A 119 -19.48 10.76 14.48
N PRO A 120 -20.55 10.97 13.69
CA PRO A 120 -21.91 11.11 14.22
C PRO A 120 -22.28 9.90 15.08
N GLU A 121 -23.10 10.10 16.13
CA GLU A 121 -23.60 9.01 16.98
C GLU A 121 -24.27 7.89 16.15
N ASP A 122 -24.98 8.27 15.08
CA ASP A 122 -25.67 7.35 14.18
C ASP A 122 -24.74 6.56 13.22
N GLU A 123 -23.46 6.93 13.11
CA GLU A 123 -22.42 6.25 12.29
C GLU A 123 -21.31 5.64 13.17
N SER A 124 -21.54 5.44 14.47
CA SER A 124 -20.54 4.88 15.37
C SER A 124 -20.31 3.39 15.07
N ILE A 125 -19.09 3.04 14.70
CA ILE A 125 -18.67 1.66 14.44
C ILE A 125 -18.27 1.03 15.77
N ALA A 126 -18.91 -0.07 16.15
CA ALA A 126 -18.51 -0.80 17.36
C ALA A 126 -17.16 -1.51 17.13
N PRO A 127 -16.24 -1.55 18.12
CA PRO A 127 -14.93 -2.20 17.94
C PRO A 127 -15.01 -3.65 17.47
N VAL A 128 -16.03 -4.39 17.91
CA VAL A 128 -16.29 -5.79 17.49
C VAL A 128 -16.63 -5.87 15.99
N GLN A 129 -17.42 -4.94 15.46
CA GLN A 129 -17.76 -4.93 14.02
C GLN A 129 -16.53 -4.63 13.16
N LEU A 130 -15.66 -3.72 13.63
CA LEU A 130 -14.39 -3.43 12.96
C LEU A 130 -13.46 -4.66 12.98
N LEU A 131 -13.39 -5.38 14.11
CA LEU A 131 -12.66 -6.64 14.22
C LEU A 131 -13.16 -7.68 13.19
N GLU A 132 -14.47 -7.90 13.13
CA GLU A 132 -15.09 -8.86 12.20
C GLU A 132 -14.80 -8.52 10.74
N PHE A 133 -14.84 -7.24 10.39
CA PHE A 133 -14.51 -6.76 9.05
C PHE A 133 -13.04 -6.95 8.69
N ILE A 134 -12.13 -6.54 9.58
CA ILE A 134 -10.68 -6.70 9.36
C ILE A 134 -10.31 -8.19 9.29
N SER A 135 -10.97 -9.03 10.08
CA SER A 135 -10.78 -10.49 10.07
C SER A 135 -11.44 -11.18 8.88
N GLY A 136 -12.25 -10.47 8.08
CA GLY A 136 -12.96 -11.01 6.93
C GLY A 136 -14.18 -11.88 7.27
N ILE A 137 -14.65 -11.87 8.52
CA ILE A 137 -15.79 -12.68 8.99
C ILE A 137 -17.11 -12.18 8.38
N THR A 138 -17.29 -10.86 8.25
CA THR A 138 -18.52 -10.26 7.66
C THR A 138 -18.74 -10.65 6.19
N ASN A 139 -17.67 -10.92 5.43
CA ASN A 139 -17.76 -11.31 4.02
C ASN A 139 -18.21 -12.77 3.81
N VAL A 140 -18.23 -13.59 4.87
CA VAL A 140 -18.70 -14.98 4.79
C VAL A 140 -20.23 -15.02 4.77
N GLN A 141 -20.90 -14.09 5.46
CA GLN A 141 -22.36 -14.11 5.63
C GLN A 141 -23.11 -13.61 4.38
N GLU A 142 -22.55 -12.65 3.64
CA GLU A 142 -23.11 -12.19 2.34
C GLU A 142 -22.87 -13.20 1.20
N ASN A 143 -21.87 -14.08 1.33
CA ASN A 143 -21.55 -15.13 0.34
C ASN A 143 -22.17 -16.49 0.64
N THR A 144 -23.05 -16.61 1.63
CA THR A 144 -23.73 -17.87 2.01
C THR A 144 -24.74 -18.38 0.96
N GLY A 145 -24.80 -17.77 -0.24
CA GLY A 145 -25.43 -18.36 -1.43
C GLY A 145 -24.48 -19.22 -2.28
N SER A 146 -23.17 -19.17 -2.02
CA SER A 146 -22.15 -19.95 -2.73
C SER A 146 -21.67 -21.07 -1.83
N VAL A 147 -22.33 -22.21 -1.97
CA VAL A 147 -21.99 -23.48 -1.33
C VAL A 147 -20.48 -23.75 -1.42
N LEU A 148 -19.87 -24.03 -0.27
CA LEU A 148 -18.57 -24.67 -0.13
C LEU A 148 -18.44 -25.78 -1.17
N SER A 149 -17.72 -25.48 -2.26
CA SER A 149 -17.34 -26.50 -3.22
C SER A 149 -16.17 -27.26 -2.60
N THR A 150 -16.43 -28.53 -2.28
CA THR A 150 -15.41 -29.54 -1.97
C THR A 150 -14.28 -29.49 -3.00
N PRO A 151 -13.04 -29.87 -2.64
CA PRO A 151 -11.91 -29.84 -3.55
C PRO A 151 -12.11 -30.93 -4.61
N SER A 152 -12.77 -30.58 -5.71
CA SER A 152 -12.87 -31.41 -6.89
C SER A 152 -11.63 -31.17 -7.75
N THR A 153 -10.97 -32.28 -8.06
CA THR A 153 -9.75 -32.38 -8.86
C THR A 153 -9.96 -31.79 -10.27
N HIS A 154 -8.91 -31.15 -10.78
CA HIS A 154 -8.78 -30.42 -12.07
C HIS A 154 -9.33 -28.97 -12.13
N VAL A 155 -8.70 -28.08 -11.36
CA VAL A 155 -8.72 -26.63 -11.65
C VAL A 155 -7.93 -26.38 -12.94
N ASN A 156 -8.55 -25.71 -13.92
CA ASN A 156 -7.94 -25.32 -15.20
C ASN A 156 -6.65 -24.51 -14.95
N ARG A 157 -5.49 -25.14 -15.20
CA ARG A 157 -4.14 -24.58 -14.99
C ARG A 157 -3.96 -23.22 -15.67
N GLN A 158 -4.56 -23.05 -16.85
CA GLN A 158 -4.46 -21.82 -17.63
C GLN A 158 -5.24 -20.66 -17.00
N GLY A 159 -6.39 -20.93 -16.37
CA GLY A 159 -7.14 -19.93 -15.59
C GLY A 159 -6.40 -19.47 -14.35
N GLN A 160 -5.69 -20.39 -13.67
CA GLN A 160 -4.89 -20.06 -12.49
C GLN A 160 -3.66 -19.22 -12.83
N GLU A 161 -2.98 -19.49 -13.95
CA GLU A 161 -1.84 -18.70 -14.42
C GLU A 161 -2.26 -17.28 -14.81
N HIS A 162 -3.40 -17.12 -15.51
CA HIS A 162 -3.97 -15.80 -15.81
C HIS A 162 -4.33 -15.01 -14.55
N MET A 163 -4.96 -15.66 -13.57
CA MET A 163 -5.33 -15.01 -12.30
C MET A 163 -4.10 -14.51 -11.53
N LYS A 164 -3.03 -15.31 -11.48
CA LYS A 164 -1.75 -14.92 -10.87
C LYS A 164 -1.11 -13.75 -11.61
N ALA A 165 -1.08 -13.80 -12.95
CA ALA A 165 -0.55 -12.72 -13.77
C ALA A 165 -1.33 -11.41 -13.56
N SER A 166 -2.68 -11.48 -13.54
CA SER A 166 -3.57 -10.35 -13.24
C SER A 166 -3.31 -9.75 -11.86
N MET A 167 -3.16 -10.59 -10.83
CA MET A 167 -2.85 -10.13 -9.47
C MET A 167 -1.50 -9.41 -9.40
N LEU A 168 -0.46 -9.98 -10.03
CA LEU A 168 0.88 -9.37 -10.09
C LEU A 168 0.86 -8.06 -10.88
N ALA A 169 0.15 -8.01 -12.00
CA ALA A 169 0.00 -6.82 -12.83
C ALA A 169 -0.69 -5.69 -12.04
N LYS A 170 -1.83 -6.00 -11.41
CA LYS A 170 -2.56 -5.07 -10.54
C LYS A 170 -1.68 -4.56 -9.40
N LYS A 171 -0.99 -5.47 -8.72
CA LYS A 171 -0.07 -5.14 -7.64
C LYS A 171 1.06 -4.20 -8.10
N SER A 172 1.63 -4.46 -9.28
CA SER A 172 2.70 -3.63 -9.87
C SER A 172 2.21 -2.23 -10.23
N VAL A 173 1.10 -2.13 -10.97
CA VAL A 173 0.53 -0.83 -11.38
C VAL A 173 0.10 -0.02 -10.15
N CYS A 174 -0.64 -0.63 -9.22
CA CYS A 174 -1.05 0.05 -8.00
C CYS A 174 0.13 0.49 -7.15
N SER A 175 1.21 -0.28 -7.08
CA SER A 175 2.40 0.10 -6.29
C SER A 175 3.13 1.32 -6.88
N TYR A 176 3.17 1.46 -8.22
CA TYR A 176 3.65 2.72 -8.84
C TYR A 176 2.78 3.92 -8.47
N LEU A 177 1.45 3.76 -8.52
CA LEU A 177 0.51 4.80 -8.12
C LEU A 177 0.67 5.15 -6.63
N SER A 178 0.84 4.14 -5.76
CA SER A 178 1.08 4.33 -4.33
C SER A 178 2.34 5.15 -4.08
N LEU A 179 3.45 4.90 -4.79
CA LEU A 179 4.67 5.69 -4.64
C LEU A 179 4.54 7.14 -5.10
N LEU A 180 3.71 7.42 -6.12
CA LEU A 180 3.40 8.80 -6.53
C LEU A 180 2.60 9.56 -5.47
N VAL A 181 1.78 8.85 -4.71
CA VAL A 181 0.95 9.43 -3.65
C VAL A 181 1.73 9.50 -2.34
N ASN A 182 2.50 8.48 -2.01
CA ASN A 182 3.29 8.36 -0.79
C ASN A 182 4.68 7.79 -1.12
N SER A 183 5.65 8.69 -1.33
CA SER A 183 7.04 8.33 -1.61
C SER A 183 7.75 7.65 -0.44
N LYS A 184 7.11 7.54 0.73
CA LYS A 184 7.65 6.79 1.88
C LYS A 184 7.13 5.35 1.95
N ASP A 185 6.25 4.93 1.07
CA ASP A 185 5.66 3.59 1.09
C ASP A 185 6.69 2.50 0.72
N ASP A 186 7.42 1.99 1.72
CA ASP A 186 8.46 0.98 1.55
C ASP A 186 7.89 -0.35 0.98
N LEU A 187 6.61 -0.65 1.24
CA LEU A 187 5.95 -1.85 0.73
C LEU A 187 5.68 -1.72 -0.78
N ALA A 188 5.13 -0.59 -1.20
CA ALA A 188 4.96 -0.28 -2.62
C ALA A 188 6.30 -0.30 -3.35
N LEU A 189 7.35 0.28 -2.76
CA LEU A 189 8.70 0.24 -3.33
C LEU A 189 9.20 -1.19 -3.51
N ALA A 190 9.05 -2.05 -2.50
CA ALA A 190 9.50 -3.44 -2.59
C ALA A 190 8.85 -4.18 -3.76
N HIS A 191 7.61 -3.84 -4.14
CA HIS A 191 6.93 -4.46 -5.28
C HIS A 191 7.43 -3.97 -6.65
N VAL A 192 7.98 -2.76 -6.75
CA VAL A 192 8.31 -2.15 -8.07
C VAL A 192 9.78 -1.84 -8.28
N LEU A 193 10.62 -1.95 -7.24
CA LEU A 193 12.05 -1.66 -7.32
C LEU A 193 12.71 -2.39 -8.50
N ASN A 194 12.43 -3.68 -8.65
CA ASN A 194 12.93 -4.50 -9.76
C ASN A 194 11.85 -5.04 -10.69
N VAL A 195 10.71 -4.33 -10.80
CA VAL A 195 9.64 -4.67 -11.76
C VAL A 195 9.34 -3.46 -12.64
N PRO A 196 9.68 -3.46 -13.95
CA PRO A 196 10.39 -4.51 -14.68
C PRO A 196 11.84 -4.67 -14.19
N ASP A 197 12.51 -5.73 -14.63
CA ASP A 197 13.88 -6.03 -14.21
C ASP A 197 14.85 -4.88 -14.55
N ARG A 198 15.59 -4.45 -13.54
CA ARG A 198 16.60 -3.39 -13.56
C ARG A 198 17.97 -3.88 -13.10
N GLY A 199 18.11 -5.17 -12.81
CA GLY A 199 19.28 -5.73 -12.14
C GLY A 199 19.39 -5.29 -10.67
N LEU A 200 18.26 -4.92 -10.04
CA LEU A 200 18.18 -4.62 -8.61
C LEU A 200 17.70 -5.86 -7.86
N ASP A 201 18.63 -6.78 -7.61
CA ASP A 201 18.33 -8.03 -6.95
C ASP A 201 18.16 -7.89 -5.42
N ARG A 202 18.19 -9.02 -4.71
CA ARG A 202 18.07 -9.06 -3.25
C ARG A 202 19.21 -8.33 -2.56
N GLU A 203 20.42 -8.35 -3.10
CA GLU A 203 21.58 -7.64 -2.54
C GLU A 203 21.35 -6.13 -2.65
N ALA A 204 20.93 -5.66 -3.83
CA ALA A 204 20.59 -4.25 -4.04
C ALA A 204 19.52 -3.74 -3.06
N PHE A 205 18.45 -4.51 -2.85
CA PHE A 205 17.42 -4.16 -1.88
C PHE A 205 17.98 -4.14 -0.45
N THR A 206 18.80 -5.12 -0.11
CA THR A 206 19.40 -5.25 1.23
C THR A 206 20.31 -4.07 1.53
N ASP A 207 21.20 -3.72 0.62
CA ASP A 207 22.11 -2.57 0.77
C ASP A 207 21.31 -1.28 0.92
N LEU A 208 20.31 -1.08 0.07
CA LEU A 208 19.47 0.12 0.11
C LEU A 208 18.68 0.22 1.42
N LYS A 209 18.13 -0.90 1.93
CA LYS A 209 17.45 -0.96 3.23
C LYS A 209 18.39 -0.63 4.39
N HIS A 210 19.62 -1.16 4.40
CA HIS A 210 20.58 -0.86 5.47
C HIS A 210 21.00 0.61 5.47
N VAL A 211 21.28 1.17 4.30
CA VAL A 211 21.68 2.58 4.18
C VAL A 211 20.52 3.50 4.57
N SER A 212 19.28 3.18 4.18
CA SER A 212 18.09 3.97 4.56
C SER A 212 17.85 3.96 6.06
N GLN A 213 17.99 2.81 6.72
CA GLN A 213 17.89 2.68 8.18
C GLN A 213 18.96 3.50 8.90
N LYS A 214 20.23 3.45 8.47
CA LYS A 214 21.33 4.25 9.05
C LYS A 214 21.07 5.76 8.91
N ARG A 215 20.42 6.18 7.83
CA ARG A 215 20.07 7.59 7.56
C ARG A 215 18.70 8.00 8.10
N LYS A 216 17.92 7.07 8.69
CA LYS A 216 16.53 7.29 9.14
C LYS A 216 15.63 7.87 8.03
N MET A 217 15.78 7.36 6.81
CA MET A 217 14.98 7.74 5.64
C MET A 217 14.16 6.54 5.14
N SER A 218 13.10 6.80 4.36
CA SER A 218 12.45 5.72 3.60
C SER A 218 13.39 5.21 2.51
N ILE A 219 13.16 3.98 2.04
CA ILE A 219 14.01 3.33 1.04
C ILE A 219 14.02 4.14 -0.27
N PHE A 220 12.85 4.65 -0.68
CA PHE A 220 12.71 5.46 -1.90
C PHE A 220 13.49 6.78 -1.80
N LEU A 221 13.30 7.53 -0.69
CA LEU A 221 14.01 8.79 -0.49
C LEU A 221 15.52 8.59 -0.43
N MET A 222 15.97 7.47 0.12
CA MET A 222 17.38 7.12 0.12
C MET A 222 17.91 6.88 -1.32
N ALA A 223 17.18 6.12 -2.13
CA ALA A 223 17.54 5.90 -3.53
C ALA A 223 17.59 7.23 -4.31
N THR A 224 16.57 8.08 -4.16
CA THR A 224 16.54 9.40 -4.80
C THR A 224 17.72 10.26 -4.36
N SER A 225 17.97 10.39 -3.05
CA SER A 225 19.08 11.20 -2.54
C SER A 225 20.44 10.71 -3.03
N PHE A 226 20.65 9.40 -3.09
CA PHE A 226 21.87 8.81 -3.61
C PHE A 226 22.06 9.15 -5.09
N ILE A 227 21.05 8.89 -5.94
CA ILE A 227 21.12 9.15 -7.39
C ILE A 227 21.31 10.64 -7.69
N ARG A 228 20.57 11.53 -7.02
CA ARG A 228 20.74 12.98 -7.20
C ARG A 228 22.15 13.44 -6.85
N THR A 229 22.77 12.85 -5.84
CA THR A 229 24.14 13.23 -5.45
C THR A 229 25.15 12.80 -6.51
N ILE A 230 24.95 11.64 -7.15
CA ILE A 230 25.77 11.19 -8.28
C ILE A 230 25.59 12.11 -9.50
N GLU A 231 24.35 12.47 -9.84
CA GLU A 231 24.00 13.33 -10.99
C GLU A 231 24.57 14.74 -10.87
N LEU A 232 24.61 15.31 -9.66
CA LEU A 232 25.18 16.62 -9.37
C LEU A 232 26.72 16.65 -9.43
N GLY A 233 27.36 15.59 -9.93
CA GLY A 233 28.81 15.51 -10.05
C GLY A 233 29.52 15.27 -8.73
N GLY A 234 28.81 14.74 -7.72
CA GLY A 234 29.36 14.27 -6.45
C GLY A 234 30.26 13.04 -6.63
N ARG A 235 31.35 13.19 -7.38
CA ARG A 235 32.40 12.19 -7.59
C ARG A 235 33.06 11.83 -6.25
N ASP A 236 33.12 12.81 -5.34
CA ASP A 236 33.57 12.72 -3.96
C ASP A 236 32.41 12.48 -2.97
N CYS A 237 31.46 11.61 -3.31
CA CYS A 237 30.58 11.02 -2.30
C CYS A 237 31.42 10.08 -1.40
N ALA A 238 32.34 10.67 -0.64
CA ALA A 238 33.37 10.06 0.22
C ALA A 238 32.79 9.47 1.53
N SER A 239 31.47 9.42 1.62
CA SER A 239 30.77 8.76 2.71
C SER A 239 30.80 7.27 2.44
N SER A 240 31.62 6.53 3.20
CA SER A 240 31.67 5.05 3.19
C SER A 240 30.30 4.37 3.29
N LEU A 241 29.28 5.10 3.73
CA LEU A 241 27.89 4.65 3.76
C LEU A 241 27.27 4.38 2.38
N TYR A 242 27.76 4.98 1.29
CA TYR A 242 27.21 4.78 -0.06
C TYR A 242 27.97 3.75 -0.90
N ASP A 243 29.10 3.26 -0.41
CA ASP A 243 29.92 2.30 -1.12
C ASP A 243 29.14 1.05 -1.56
N PRO A 244 28.23 0.48 -0.75
CA PRO A 244 27.40 -0.65 -1.19
C PRO A 244 26.46 -0.30 -2.37
N LEU A 245 25.95 0.93 -2.42
CA LEU A 245 25.00 1.36 -3.45
C LEU A 245 25.67 1.63 -4.81
N ARG A 246 27.00 1.80 -4.84
CA ARG A 246 27.75 2.09 -6.08
C ARG A 246 27.63 0.96 -7.10
N ALA A 247 27.54 -0.29 -6.65
CA ALA A 247 27.33 -1.45 -7.52
C ALA A 247 25.97 -1.39 -8.26
N HIS A 248 24.99 -0.68 -7.70
CA HIS A 248 23.60 -0.70 -8.12
C HIS A 248 23.16 0.58 -8.86
N VAL A 249 24.10 1.50 -9.14
CA VAL A 249 23.81 2.84 -9.72
C VAL A 249 22.95 2.76 -10.98
N LYS A 250 23.30 1.88 -11.93
CA LYS A 250 22.56 1.77 -13.20
C LYS A 250 21.09 1.42 -12.98
N GLY A 251 20.81 0.43 -12.13
CA GLY A 251 19.45 0.00 -11.83
C GLY A 251 18.68 1.08 -11.06
N LEU A 252 19.32 1.70 -10.06
CA LEU A 252 18.73 2.75 -9.25
C LEU A 252 18.44 4.01 -10.08
N SER A 253 19.36 4.45 -10.95
CA SER A 253 19.12 5.55 -11.89
C SER A 253 17.94 5.24 -12.82
N ASN A 254 17.84 4.03 -13.36
CA ASN A 254 16.70 3.63 -14.18
C ASN A 254 15.37 3.68 -13.41
N PHE A 255 15.38 3.30 -12.13
CA PHE A 255 14.20 3.37 -11.27
C PHE A 255 13.80 4.83 -10.99
N ILE A 256 14.74 5.66 -10.54
CA ILE A 256 14.51 7.06 -10.19
C ILE A 256 14.08 7.89 -11.41
N ASN A 257 14.77 7.76 -12.55
CA ASN A 257 14.40 8.47 -13.77
C ASN A 257 12.98 8.11 -14.26
N PHE A 258 12.57 6.85 -14.06
CA PHE A 258 11.20 6.47 -14.37
C PHE A 258 10.19 7.09 -13.41
N SER A 259 10.49 7.11 -12.11
CA SER A 259 9.68 7.81 -11.11
C SER A 259 9.55 9.31 -11.40
N ASP A 260 10.63 9.96 -11.82
CA ASP A 260 10.63 11.38 -12.20
C ASP A 260 9.70 11.65 -13.37
N LYS A 261 9.75 10.81 -14.41
CA LYS A 261 8.84 10.91 -15.55
C LYS A 261 7.37 10.83 -15.13
N LEU A 262 7.04 9.98 -14.15
CA LEU A 262 5.68 9.90 -13.64
C LEU A 262 5.30 11.15 -12.82
N GLN A 263 6.23 11.70 -12.03
CA GLN A 263 6.03 12.94 -11.29
C GLN A 263 5.89 14.17 -12.22
N GLU A 264 6.64 14.22 -13.30
CA GLU A 264 6.53 15.23 -14.37
C GLU A 264 5.11 15.25 -14.95
N ILE A 265 4.53 14.08 -15.26
CA ILE A 265 3.14 14.00 -15.73
C ILE A 265 2.17 14.60 -14.71
N VAL A 266 2.35 14.32 -13.41
CA VAL A 266 1.52 14.86 -12.32
C VAL A 266 1.67 16.38 -12.22
N GLY A 267 2.88 16.91 -12.37
CA GLY A 267 3.17 18.34 -12.26
C GLY A 267 2.73 19.16 -13.47
N GLU A 268 2.86 18.62 -14.68
CA GLU A 268 2.64 19.36 -15.92
C GLU A 268 1.24 19.20 -16.51
N THR A 269 0.55 18.09 -16.22
CA THR A 269 -0.78 17.82 -16.79
C THR A 269 -1.88 18.31 -15.86
N LEU A 270 -2.39 19.52 -16.11
CA LEU A 270 -3.42 20.16 -15.28
C LEU A 270 -4.75 19.39 -15.22
N ASN A 271 -5.11 18.68 -16.30
CA ASN A 271 -6.35 17.91 -16.34
C ASN A 271 -6.14 16.54 -15.67
N PRO A 272 -6.79 16.24 -14.54
CA PRO A 272 -6.55 15.00 -13.79
C PRO A 272 -6.95 13.74 -14.56
N ARG A 273 -7.94 13.84 -15.45
CA ARG A 273 -8.39 12.73 -16.31
C ARG A 273 -7.31 12.36 -17.33
N ILE A 274 -6.72 13.38 -17.95
CA ILE A 274 -5.63 13.21 -18.92
C ILE A 274 -4.36 12.74 -18.20
N ALA A 275 -4.06 13.32 -17.04
CA ALA A 275 -2.90 12.94 -16.22
C ALA A 275 -2.98 11.46 -15.81
N GLY A 276 -4.13 11.02 -15.29
CA GLY A 276 -4.36 9.62 -14.91
C GLY A 276 -4.14 8.64 -16.07
N GLY A 277 -4.74 8.92 -17.24
CA GLY A 277 -4.54 8.09 -18.43
C GLY A 277 -3.08 8.07 -18.92
N ARG A 278 -2.37 9.21 -18.87
CA ARG A 278 -0.95 9.31 -19.24
C ARG A 278 -0.04 8.54 -18.27
N ILE A 279 -0.29 8.62 -16.97
CA ILE A 279 0.44 7.86 -15.94
C ILE A 279 0.25 6.38 -16.19
N LEU A 280 -1.00 5.92 -16.32
CA LEU A 280 -1.31 4.51 -16.55
C LEU A 280 -0.68 3.99 -17.85
N SER A 281 -0.77 4.75 -18.94
CA SER A 281 -0.13 4.39 -20.21
C SER A 281 1.39 4.32 -20.10
N THR A 282 2.01 5.25 -19.37
CA THR A 282 3.46 5.27 -19.15
C THR A 282 3.92 4.07 -18.32
N VAL A 283 3.19 3.73 -17.24
CA VAL A 283 3.43 2.53 -16.44
C VAL A 283 3.22 1.26 -17.27
N LYS A 284 2.15 1.19 -18.07
CA LYS A 284 1.89 0.08 -18.99
C LYS A 284 3.09 -0.17 -19.90
N MET A 285 3.53 0.87 -20.62
CA MET A 285 4.66 0.78 -21.55
C MET A 285 5.94 0.36 -20.85
N HIS A 286 6.17 0.82 -19.63
CA HIS A 286 7.33 0.44 -18.85
C HIS A 286 7.30 -1.03 -18.45
N LEU A 287 6.15 -1.55 -17.99
CA LEU A 287 6.00 -2.93 -17.54
C LEU A 287 6.10 -3.95 -18.68
N ILE A 288 5.57 -3.63 -19.86
CA ILE A 288 5.57 -4.55 -21.02
C ILE A 288 6.84 -4.45 -21.87
N LYS A 289 7.69 -3.46 -21.64
CA LYS A 289 8.88 -3.21 -22.46
C LYS A 289 9.78 -4.45 -22.49
N GLY A 290 10.11 -4.91 -23.70
CA GLY A 290 11.01 -6.05 -23.90
C GLY A 290 10.38 -7.43 -23.68
N ARG A 291 9.06 -7.50 -23.42
CA ARG A 291 8.31 -8.76 -23.33
C ARG A 291 7.67 -9.10 -24.68
N SER A 292 7.38 -10.38 -24.89
CA SER A 292 6.68 -10.85 -26.10
C SER A 292 5.18 -10.58 -26.00
N ASN A 293 4.52 -10.40 -27.16
CA ASN A 293 3.07 -10.14 -27.23
C ASN A 293 2.21 -11.30 -26.69
N GLY A 294 2.78 -12.50 -26.51
CA GLY A 294 2.10 -13.67 -25.94
C GLY A 294 2.34 -13.88 -24.44
N ASP A 295 3.06 -12.97 -23.77
CA ASP A 295 3.30 -13.06 -22.32
C ASP A 295 1.97 -12.81 -21.56
N PRO A 296 1.48 -13.77 -20.76
CA PRO A 296 0.26 -13.59 -19.97
C PRO A 296 0.30 -12.37 -19.05
N PHE A 297 1.48 -11.96 -18.60
CA PHE A 297 1.66 -10.74 -17.81
C PHE A 297 1.39 -9.48 -18.64
N CYS A 298 1.78 -9.43 -19.91
CA CYS A 298 1.50 -8.28 -20.77
C CYS A 298 -0.01 -8.07 -20.93
N GLN A 299 -0.74 -9.15 -21.25
CA GLN A 299 -2.20 -9.10 -21.37
C GLN A 299 -2.85 -8.66 -20.05
N ALA A 300 -2.42 -9.26 -18.93
CA ALA A 300 -2.89 -8.88 -17.60
C ALA A 300 -2.66 -7.40 -17.28
N VAL A 301 -1.50 -6.84 -17.65
CA VAL A 301 -1.22 -5.41 -17.46
C VAL A 301 -2.15 -4.54 -18.31
N GLU A 302 -2.45 -4.93 -19.54
CA GLU A 302 -3.39 -4.20 -20.40
C GLU A 302 -4.80 -4.17 -19.79
N GLU A 303 -5.31 -5.32 -19.35
CA GLU A 303 -6.64 -5.43 -18.73
C GLU A 303 -6.74 -4.61 -17.44
N VAL A 304 -5.73 -4.72 -16.57
CA VAL A 304 -5.64 -3.95 -15.31
C VAL A 304 -5.62 -2.45 -15.59
N VAL A 305 -4.83 -1.99 -16.56
CA VAL A 305 -4.73 -0.57 -16.90
C VAL A 305 -6.04 -0.05 -17.44
N GLN A 306 -6.76 -0.83 -18.25
CA GLN A 306 -8.09 -0.46 -18.75
C GLN A 306 -9.12 -0.34 -17.62
N ASP A 307 -9.17 -1.32 -16.71
CA ASP A 307 -10.05 -1.27 -15.52
C ASP A 307 -9.76 -0.06 -14.63
N LEU A 308 -8.48 0.23 -14.37
CA LEU A 308 -8.07 1.38 -13.57
C LEU A 308 -8.37 2.71 -14.26
N ASP A 309 -8.19 2.81 -15.58
CA ASP A 309 -8.51 4.02 -16.34
C ASP A 309 -10.02 4.32 -16.28
N LEU A 310 -10.87 3.31 -16.42
CA LEU A 310 -12.31 3.44 -16.23
C LEU A 310 -12.66 3.89 -14.81
N LYS A 311 -12.03 3.31 -13.79
CA LYS A 311 -12.25 3.71 -12.39
C LYS A 311 -11.85 5.16 -12.13
N ILE A 312 -10.70 5.60 -12.66
CA ILE A 312 -10.25 7.00 -12.53
C ILE A 312 -11.27 7.93 -13.19
N LYS A 313 -11.72 7.61 -14.40
CA LYS A 313 -12.73 8.41 -15.11
C LYS A 313 -14.03 8.52 -14.31
N ASN A 314 -14.53 7.39 -13.82
CA ASN A 314 -15.75 7.35 -13.02
C ASN A 314 -15.62 8.19 -11.73
N ILE A 315 -14.49 8.09 -11.02
CA ILE A 315 -14.24 8.90 -9.81
C ILE A 315 -14.27 10.40 -10.14
N ILE A 316 -13.62 10.81 -11.23
CA ILE A 316 -13.57 12.21 -11.66
C ILE A 316 -14.97 12.69 -12.06
N ASP A 317 -15.69 11.90 -12.84
CA ASP A 317 -17.03 12.24 -13.31
C ASP A 317 -17.98 12.39 -12.11
N SER A 318 -17.93 11.49 -11.12
CA SER A 318 -18.69 11.63 -9.86
C SER A 318 -18.31 12.86 -9.03
N GLN A 319 -17.03 13.24 -8.99
CA GLN A 319 -16.60 14.47 -8.29
C GLN A 319 -17.12 15.73 -8.98
N GLN A 320 -17.13 15.74 -10.32
CA GLN A 320 -17.65 16.85 -11.10
C GLN A 320 -19.16 17.01 -10.92
N GLU A 321 -19.91 15.90 -10.89
CA GLU A 321 -21.35 15.91 -10.61
C GLU A 321 -21.66 16.53 -9.24
N ILE A 322 -20.94 16.12 -8.18
CA ILE A 322 -21.10 16.69 -6.83
C ILE A 322 -20.84 18.20 -6.83
N LEU A 323 -19.79 18.66 -7.51
CA LEU A 323 -19.48 20.08 -7.65
C LEU A 323 -20.61 20.83 -8.35
N THR A 324 -21.11 20.33 -9.49
CA THR A 324 -22.20 20.98 -10.23
C THR A 324 -23.52 21.04 -9.45
N ALA A 325 -23.84 20.01 -8.67
CA ALA A 325 -25.02 19.97 -7.80
C ALA A 325 -24.91 20.98 -6.64
N SER A 326 -23.70 21.16 -6.08
CA SER A 326 -23.48 22.16 -5.02
C SER A 326 -23.60 23.61 -5.51
N THR A 327 -23.25 23.88 -6.78
CA THR A 327 -23.33 25.23 -7.38
C THR A 327 -24.72 25.62 -7.87
N THR A 328 -25.64 24.66 -8.04
CA THR A 328 -27.02 24.92 -8.50
C THR A 328 -28.03 25.08 -7.34
N GLY A 329 -27.58 25.00 -6.09
CA GLY A 329 -28.36 25.33 -4.89
C GLY A 329 -28.57 26.84 -4.72
N VAL A 330 -29.33 27.46 -5.63
CA VAL A 330 -29.84 28.82 -5.49
C VAL A 330 -30.95 28.80 -4.42
N SER A 331 -30.77 29.61 -3.38
CA SER A 331 -31.74 29.85 -2.30
C SER A 331 -33.15 30.11 -2.84
N PRO A 332 -34.22 29.50 -2.29
CA PRO A 332 -35.56 29.94 -2.61
C PRO A 332 -35.77 31.29 -1.91
N THR A 333 -35.79 32.36 -2.71
CA THR A 333 -36.34 33.66 -2.29
C THR A 333 -37.72 33.45 -1.69
N ARG A 334 -37.86 33.79 -0.40
CA ARG A 334 -39.11 34.15 0.23
C ARG A 334 -38.95 35.49 0.91
#